data_AF-A0A7V1ST23-F1
#
_entry.id   AF-A0A7V1ST23-F1
#
_cell.length_a   1.000
_cell.length_b   1.000
_cell.length_c   1.000
_cell.angle_alpha   90.00
_cell.angle_beta   90.00
_cell.angle_gamma   90.00
#
_symmetry.space_group_name_H-M   'P 1'
#
loop_
_entity.id
_entity.type
_entity.pdbx_description
1 polymer ?
#
loop_
_entity_poly.entity_id
_entity_poly.type
_entity_poly.pdbx_seq_one_letter_code
_entity_poly.pdbx_strand_id
1 'polypeptide(L)'
;MDDPKLFEVELNGQMVRVSGHTIKSARVFHIIYPNNKPALNITIAEGSDGVKFWTSVPEGRHDEAEFAGKIIAAYIREYRRNQSCATTTVKKSPARSLFD
;
A
#
# COMPACT_ATOMS: atom_id res chain seq x y z
N MET A 1 -7.62 -9.19 10.91
CA MET A 1 -7.78 -8.77 9.50
C MET A 1 -6.39 -8.72 8.91
N ASP A 2 -6.05 -9.76 8.14
CA ASP A 2 -4.74 -9.98 7.56
C ASP A 2 -4.62 -9.21 6.24
N ASP A 3 -4.63 -7.88 6.34
CA ASP A 3 -4.32 -7.02 5.21
C ASP A 3 -2.79 -7.07 4.96
N PRO A 4 -2.33 -7.17 3.70
CA PRO A 4 -0.91 -7.20 3.39
C PRO A 4 -0.27 -5.88 3.84
N LYS A 5 0.62 -5.96 4.84
CA LYS A 5 1.34 -4.80 5.36
C LYS A 5 2.30 -4.20 4.34
N LEU A 6 2.73 -4.97 3.35
CA LEU A 6 3.64 -4.49 2.32
C LEU A 6 3.40 -5.23 1.00
N PHE A 7 3.24 -4.48 -0.09
CA PHE A 7 2.99 -4.99 -1.43
C PHE A 7 3.54 -4.01 -2.48
N GLU A 8 3.66 -4.47 -3.72
CA GLU A 8 4.16 -3.66 -4.84
C GLU A 8 3.03 -3.44 -5.84
N VAL A 9 2.89 -2.21 -6.33
CA VAL A 9 1.88 -1.84 -7.35
C VAL A 9 2.53 -0.98 -8.42
N GLU A 10 1.96 -1.02 -9.62
CA GLU A 10 2.35 -0.11 -10.68
C GLU A 10 1.55 1.20 -10.56
N LEU A 11 2.24 2.31 -10.32
CA LEU A 11 1.68 3.66 -10.36
C LEU A 11 2.32 4.42 -11.51
N ASN A 12 1.51 4.94 -12.44
CA ASN A 12 1.98 5.71 -13.60
C ASN A 12 3.09 5.00 -14.41
N GLY A 13 2.96 3.68 -14.59
CA GLY A 13 3.95 2.88 -15.34
C GLY A 13 5.26 2.61 -14.57
N GLN A 14 5.28 2.88 -13.26
CA GLN A 14 6.42 2.63 -12.40
C GLN A 14 6.04 1.68 -11.27
N MET A 15 6.81 0.60 -11.08
CA MET A 15 6.65 -0.25 -9.90
C MET A 15 7.07 0.51 -8.66
N VAL A 16 6.14 0.69 -7.72
CA VAL A 16 6.36 1.32 -6.43
C VAL A 16 6.04 0.34 -5.32
N ARG A 17 6.70 0.55 -4.18
CA ARG A 17 6.53 -0.30 -3.00
C ARG A 17 5.63 0.40 -2.00
N VAL A 18 4.52 -0.22 -1.64
CA VAL A 18 3.53 0.33 -0.71
C VAL A 18 3.58 -0.43 0.60
N SER A 19 3.69 0.30 1.71
CA SER A 19 3.64 -0.24 3.08
C SER A 19 2.41 0.29 3.80
N GLY A 20 1.46 -0.59 4.10
CA GLY A 20 0.27 -0.29 4.87
C GLY A 20 0.55 -0.37 6.38
N HIS A 21 0.20 0.69 7.09
CA HIS A 21 0.27 0.81 8.54
C HIS A 21 -1.11 1.22 9.09
N THR A 22 -1.57 0.49 10.11
CA THR A 22 -2.78 0.84 10.85
C THR A 22 -2.36 1.54 12.14
N ILE A 23 -2.71 2.81 12.29
CA ILE A 23 -2.40 3.62 13.49
C ILE A 23 -3.71 3.94 14.21
N LYS A 24 -3.91 3.35 15.40
CA LYS A 24 -5.14 3.41 16.20
C LYS A 24 -6.38 2.88 15.43
N SER A 25 -6.94 3.71 14.56
CA SER A 25 -8.08 3.40 13.69
C SER A 25 -7.91 3.92 12.26
N ALA A 26 -6.81 4.63 11.97
CA ALA A 26 -6.51 5.18 10.65
C ALA A 26 -5.61 4.23 9.85
N ARG A 27 -5.86 4.11 8.55
CA ARG A 27 -5.03 3.35 7.62
C ARG A 27 -4.16 4.32 6.83
N VAL A 28 -2.86 4.22 7.06
CA VAL A 28 -1.83 4.99 6.38
C VAL A 28 -1.07 4.05 5.44
N PHE A 29 -0.84 4.49 4.22
CA PHE A 29 -0.07 3.76 3.23
C PHE A 29 1.13 4.61 2.82
N HIS A 30 2.32 4.07 3.04
CA HIS A 30 3.58 4.69 2.70
C HIS A 30 4.07 4.16 1.36
N ILE A 31 4.13 5.01 0.35
CA ILE A 31 4.50 4.66 -1.03
C ILE A 31 5.95 5.10 -1.26
N ILE A 32 6.82 4.14 -1.50
CA ILE A 32 8.23 4.34 -1.79
C ILE A 32 8.43 4.19 -3.30
N TYR A 33 8.86 5.28 -3.93
CA TYR A 33 9.23 5.27 -5.34
C TYR A 33 10.71 4.86 -5.48
N PRO A 34 11.04 3.99 -6.45
CA PRO A 34 12.44 3.62 -6.70
C PRO A 34 13.27 4.78 -7.29
N ASN A 35 12.62 5.82 -7.83
CA ASN A 35 13.28 6.84 -8.66
C ASN A 35 13.84 8.06 -7.92
N ASN A 36 14.34 7.91 -6.69
CA ASN A 36 14.79 9.04 -5.86
C ASN A 36 13.70 10.11 -5.62
N LYS A 37 12.44 9.77 -5.93
CA LYS A 37 11.28 10.61 -5.70
C LYS A 37 10.93 10.57 -4.21
N PRO A 38 10.51 11.70 -3.62
CA PRO A 38 10.04 11.74 -2.25
C PRO A 38 8.85 10.79 -2.07
N ALA A 39 8.97 9.92 -1.06
CA ALA A 39 7.92 8.98 -0.68
C ALA A 39 6.59 9.72 -0.46
N LEU A 40 5.49 9.08 -0.86
CA LEU A 40 4.15 9.62 -0.73
C LEU A 40 3.42 8.84 0.36
N ASN A 41 3.01 9.51 1.43
CA ASN A 41 2.09 8.89 2.38
C ASN A 41 0.68 9.26 1.98
N ILE A 42 -0.19 8.27 1.90
CA ILE A 42 -1.61 8.48 1.71
C ILE A 42 -2.36 7.85 2.87
N THR A 43 -3.48 8.45 3.24
CA THR A 43 -4.34 7.92 4.30
C THR A 43 -5.79 8.05 3.88
N ILE A 44 -6.64 7.21 4.46
CA ILE A 44 -8.08 7.39 4.36
C ILE A 44 -8.48 8.35 5.48
N ALA A 45 -8.96 9.54 5.10
CA ALA A 45 -9.58 10.48 6.01
C ALA A 45 -11.11 10.38 5.90
N GLU A 46 -11.80 10.64 7.00
CA GLU A 46 -13.26 10.74 7.02
C GLU A 46 -13.62 12.22 7.14
N GLY A 47 -14.39 12.72 6.18
CA GLY A 47 -14.90 14.09 6.19
C GLY A 47 -16.01 14.27 7.23
N SER A 48 -16.38 15.51 7.48
CA SER A 48 -17.46 15.85 8.43
C SER A 48 -18.80 15.22 8.07
N ASP A 49 -19.01 14.86 6.80
CA ASP A 49 -20.21 14.19 6.29
C ASP A 49 -20.16 12.65 6.43
N GLY A 50 -19.11 12.10 7.05
CA GLY A 50 -18.89 10.65 7.17
C GLY A 50 -18.36 9.99 5.89
N VAL A 51 -18.04 10.78 4.86
CA VAL A 51 -17.50 10.29 3.59
C VAL A 51 -16.00 10.05 3.72
N LYS A 52 -15.57 8.85 3.37
CA LYS A 52 -14.16 8.46 3.38
C LYS A 52 -13.49 8.84 2.06
N PHE A 53 -12.42 9.62 2.13
CA PHE A 53 -11.63 10.04 0.97
C PHE A 53 -10.14 9.76 1.19
N TRP A 54 -9.43 9.58 0.08
CA TRP A 54 -7.99 9.40 0.09
C TRP A 54 -7.31 10.77 0.13
N THR A 55 -6.35 10.95 1.02
CA THR A 55 -5.58 12.19 1.17
C THR A 55 -4.10 11.92 1.36
N SER A 56 -3.24 12.86 0.93
CA SER A 56 -1.79 12.78 1.05
C SER A 56 -1.27 13.47 2.32
N VAL A 57 -0.22 12.92 2.93
CA VAL A 57 0.48 13.53 4.08
C VAL A 57 1.99 13.53 3.80
N PRO A 58 2.66 14.65 3.49
CA PRO A 58 2.23 16.06 3.54
C PRO A 58 1.22 16.49 2.47
N GLU A 59 0.43 17.51 2.78
CA GLU A 59 -0.59 18.08 1.88
C GLU A 59 0.03 18.65 0.60
N GLY A 60 -0.69 18.56 -0.53
CA GLY A 60 -0.24 19.06 -1.83
C GLY A 60 -0.09 18.01 -2.92
N ARG A 61 -0.39 16.73 -2.63
CA ARG A 61 -0.40 15.63 -3.60
C ARG A 61 -1.72 14.86 -3.58
N HIS A 62 -2.83 15.60 -3.44
CA HIS A 62 -4.17 15.02 -3.37
C HIS A 62 -4.51 14.22 -4.62
N ASP A 63 -4.19 14.73 -5.82
CA ASP A 63 -4.41 14.01 -7.08
C ASP A 63 -3.66 12.66 -7.13
N GLU A 64 -2.38 12.66 -6.73
CA GLU A 64 -1.58 11.43 -6.66
C GLU A 64 -2.12 10.48 -5.59
N ALA A 65 -2.60 11.00 -4.46
CA ALA A 65 -3.17 10.19 -3.40
C ALA A 65 -4.51 9.55 -3.79
N GLU A 66 -5.36 10.28 -4.51
CA GLU A 66 -6.62 9.74 -4.99
C GLU A 66 -6.37 8.65 -6.05
N PHE A 67 -5.44 8.90 -6.96
CA PHE A 67 -5.03 7.92 -7.97
C PHE A 67 -4.42 6.66 -7.35
N ALA A 68 -3.42 6.84 -6.47
CA ALA A 68 -2.78 5.73 -5.76
C ALA A 68 -3.77 4.98 -4.86
N GLY A 69 -4.66 5.72 -4.18
CA GLY A 69 -5.71 5.17 -3.32
C GLY A 69 -6.68 4.27 -4.08
N LYS A 70 -7.10 4.66 -5.28
CA LYS A 70 -7.95 3.83 -6.17
C LYS A 70 -7.25 2.52 -6.54
N ILE A 71 -5.96 2.57 -6.90
CA ILE A 71 -5.17 1.38 -7.27
C ILE A 71 -4.97 0.47 -6.06
N ILE A 72 -4.61 1.04 -4.91
CA ILE A 72 -4.45 0.28 -3.66
C ILE A 72 -5.76 -0.37 -3.23
N ALA A 73 -6.88 0.34 -3.31
CA ALA A 73 -8.20 -0.21 -2.98
C ALA A 73 -8.58 -1.36 -3.92
N ALA A 74 -8.32 -1.21 -5.22
CA ALA A 74 -8.54 -2.26 -6.20
C ALA A 74 -7.67 -3.48 -5.92
N TYR A 75 -6.38 -3.28 -5.66
CA TYR A 75 -5.43 -4.34 -5.31
C TYR A 75 -5.87 -5.08 -4.04
N ILE A 76 -6.22 -4.39 -2.96
CA ILE A 76 -6.67 -5.02 -1.72
C ILE A 76 -7.96 -5.79 -1.93
N ARG A 77 -8.91 -5.25 -2.71
CA ARG A 77 -10.16 -5.92 -3.04
C ARG A 77 -9.93 -7.19 -3.85
N GLU A 78 -9.04 -7.13 -4.85
CA GLU A 78 -8.65 -8.28 -5.65
C GLU A 78 -7.86 -9.30 -4.83
N TYR A 79 -6.93 -8.86 -3.99
CA TYR A 79 -6.18 -9.71 -3.08
C TYR A 79 -7.11 -10.48 -2.13
N ARG A 80 -8.12 -9.81 -1.55
CA ARG A 80 -9.14 -10.49 -0.72
C ARG A 80 -9.99 -11.48 -1.52
N ARG A 81 -10.30 -11.16 -2.77
CA ARG A 81 -11.03 -12.05 -3.67
C ARG A 81 -10.17 -13.27 -4.04
N ASN A 82 -8.91 -13.07 -4.37
CA ASN A 82 -7.97 -14.12 -4.76
C ASN A 82 -7.44 -14.92 -3.56
N GLN A 83 -7.47 -14.37 -2.34
CA GLN A 83 -7.24 -15.11 -1.09
C GLN A 83 -8.29 -16.21 -0.87
N SER A 84 -9.47 -16.12 -1.49
CA SER A 84 -10.40 -17.24 -1.52
C SER A 84 -9.96 -18.38 -2.44
N CYS A 85 -8.84 -18.26 -3.18
CA CYS A 85 -8.35 -19.33 -4.06
C CYS A 85 -6.81 -19.46 -4.26
N ALA A 86 -5.92 -18.67 -3.66
CA ALA A 86 -4.47 -18.76 -3.93
C ALA A 86 -3.61 -18.95 -2.66
N THR A 87 -3.30 -20.22 -2.37
CA THR A 87 -2.02 -20.62 -1.79
C THR A 87 -0.90 -20.16 -2.74
N THR A 88 0.24 -19.72 -2.18
CA THR A 88 1.59 -19.53 -2.77
C THR A 88 2.13 -18.10 -2.93
N THR A 89 3.34 -17.92 -2.36
CA THR A 89 4.40 -16.98 -2.74
C THR A 89 4.34 -15.53 -2.24
N VAL A 90 5.02 -15.27 -1.11
CA VAL A 90 6.03 -14.20 -1.05
C VAL A 90 7.30 -14.76 -0.40
N LYS A 91 8.37 -14.78 -1.20
CA LYS A 91 9.74 -15.11 -0.82
C LYS A 91 10.26 -14.08 0.20
N LYS A 92 10.76 -14.56 1.34
CA LYS A 92 11.73 -13.85 2.20
C LYS A 92 12.92 -14.79 2.37
N SER A 93 13.87 -14.73 1.43
CA SER A 93 15.18 -14.09 1.54
C SER A 93 16.25 -15.00 2.15
N PRO A 94 17.49 -14.99 1.61
CA PRO A 94 18.53 -15.97 1.88
C PRO A 94 19.34 -15.64 3.14
N ALA A 95 19.72 -16.65 3.92
CA ALA A 95 20.81 -16.60 4.90
C ALA A 95 21.36 -18.02 5.07
N ARG A 96 22.50 -18.29 4.44
CA ARG A 96 23.83 -18.48 5.06
C ARG A 96 23.99 -19.84 5.75
N SER A 97 24.81 -20.64 5.07
CA SER A 97 25.67 -21.77 5.45
C SER A 97 25.96 -22.00 6.94
N LEU A 98 26.47 -23.22 7.18
CA LEU A 98 27.42 -23.64 8.22
C LEU A 98 26.78 -24.39 9.38
N PHE A 99 26.69 -25.72 9.28
CA PHE A 99 27.36 -26.67 10.16
C PHE A 99 27.40 -28.06 9.47
N ASP A 100 28.56 -28.67 9.62
CA ASP A 100 29.09 -29.94 9.11
C ASP A 100 28.27 -31.17 9.54
#